data_AF-A0A352RX83-F1
#
_entry.id   AF-A0A352RX83-F1
#
_cell.length_a   1.000
_cell.length_b   1.000
_cell.length_c   1.000
_cell.angle_alpha   90.00
_cell.angle_beta   90.00
_cell.angle_gamma   90.00
#
_symmetry.space_group_name_H-M   'P 1'
#
loop_
_entity.id
_entity.type
_entity.pdbx_description
1 polymer ?
#
loop_
_entity_poly.entity_id
_entity_poly.type
_entity_poly.pdbx_seq_one_letter_code
_entity_poly.pdbx_strand_id
1 'polypeptide(L)' 'MQKGQLTRTAIIEQAFRSATQVGFEQLSLAALAADTNMSKSGLYAHFKSKEALQEAVL' A
#
# COMPACT_ATOMS: atom_id res chain seq x y z
N MET A 1 -1.73 0.16 -20.04
CA MET A 1 -2.14 -0.19 -18.66
C MET A 1 -3.12 0.85 -18.15
N GLN A 2 -4.16 0.46 -17.40
CA GLN A 2 -5.10 1.44 -16.85
C GLN A 2 -4.45 2.19 -15.66
N LYS A 3 -4.73 3.49 -15.52
CA LYS A 3 -4.18 4.34 -14.44
C LYS A 3 -4.28 3.69 -13.05
N GLY A 4 -5.42 3.07 -12.75
CA GLY A 4 -5.64 2.40 -11.46
C GLY A 4 -4.72 1.20 -11.19
N GLN A 5 -4.31 0.45 -12.23
CA GLN A 5 -3.33 -0.63 -12.08
C GLN A 5 -1.94 -0.09 -11.76
N LEU A 6 -1.51 0.98 -12.45
CA LEU A 6 -0.22 1.63 -12.17
C LEU A 6 -0.16 2.15 -10.73
N THR A 7 -1.22 2.81 -10.26
CA THR A 7 -1.32 3.25 -8.87
C THR A 7 -1.30 2.07 -7.90
N ARG A 8 -2.02 0.98 -8.19
CA ARG A 8 -2.01 -0.22 -7.33
C ARG A 8 -0.62 -0.83 -7.23
N THR A 9 0.10 -0.94 -8.33
CA THR A 9 1.49 -1.45 -8.34
C THR A 9 2.41 -0.55 -7.52
N ALA A 10 2.32 0.77 -7.66
CA ALA A 10 3.13 1.70 -6.87
C ALA A 10 2.89 1.57 -5.35
N ILE A 11 1.63 1.32 -4.94
CA ILE A 11 1.29 1.08 -3.53
C ILE A 11 1.95 -0.22 -3.03
N ILE A 12 1.90 -1.30 -3.81
CA ILE A 12 2.50 -2.60 -3.45
C ILE A 12 4.02 -2.46 -3.31
N GLU A 13 4.66 -1.81 -4.27
CA GLU A 13 6.11 -1.59 -4.22
C GLU A 13 6.54 -0.77 -3.01
N GLN A 14 5.78 0.28 -2.66
CA GLN A 14 6.06 1.07 -1.48
C GLN A 14 5.83 0.25 -0.20
N ALA A 15 4.75 -0.53 -0.13
CA ALA A 15 4.48 -1.40 1.01
C ALA A 15 5.58 -2.44 1.22
N PHE A 16 6.06 -3.05 0.14
CA PHE A 16 7.19 -3.97 0.18
C PHE A 16 8.44 -3.28 0.74
N ARG A 17 8.81 -2.11 0.21
CA ARG A 17 9.96 -1.34 0.72
C ARG A 17 9.83 -1.02 2.20
N SER A 18 8.71 -0.46 2.63
CA SER A 18 8.49 -0.14 4.04
C SER A 18 8.54 -1.41 4.92
N ALA A 19 7.93 -2.51 4.48
CA ALA A 19 7.94 -3.78 5.20
C ALA A 19 9.35 -4.38 5.34
N THR A 20 10.24 -4.20 4.36
CA THR A 20 11.64 -4.66 4.49
C THR A 20 12.44 -3.87 5.53
N GLN A 21 12.02 -2.64 5.87
CA GLN A 21 12.72 -1.79 6.82
C GLN A 21 12.21 -1.95 8.26
N VAL A 22 10.90 -2.05 8.43
CA VAL A 22 10.26 -2.06 9.77
C VAL A 22 9.44 -3.32 10.04
N GLY A 23 9.30 -4.23 9.07
CA GLY A 23 8.40 -5.37 9.15
C GLY A 23 6.95 -5.00 8.84
N PHE A 24 6.19 -5.97 8.31
CA PHE A 24 4.80 -5.73 7.90
C PHE A 24 3.89 -5.43 9.10
N GLU A 25 4.19 -5.97 10.28
CA GLU A 25 3.42 -5.72 11.51
C GLU A 25 3.36 -4.24 11.90
N GLN A 26 4.44 -3.49 11.66
CA GLN A 26 4.51 -2.05 11.96
C GLN A 26 3.93 -1.17 10.84
N LEU A 27 3.66 -1.75 9.66
CA LEU A 27 3.04 -1.06 8.55
C LEU A 27 1.55 -0.82 8.83
N SER A 28 1.06 0.38 8.48
CA SER A 28 -0.36 0.70 8.48
C SER A 28 -0.77 1.32 7.15
N LEU A 29 -2.03 1.11 6.75
CA LEU A 29 -2.58 1.74 5.55
C LEU A 29 -2.51 3.27 5.63
N ALA A 30 -2.74 3.86 6.82
CA ALA A 30 -2.66 5.30 7.01
C ALA A 30 -1.23 5.85 6.76
N ALA A 31 -0.20 5.16 7.25
CA ALA A 31 1.20 5.55 7.01
C ALA A 31 1.54 5.38 5.52
N LEU A 32 1.14 4.27 4.90
CA LEU A 32 1.39 4.04 3.49
C LEU A 32 0.72 5.07 2.58
N ALA A 33 -0.48 5.56 2.94
CA ALA A 33 -1.14 6.65 2.23
C ALA A 33 -0.29 7.93 2.28
N ALA A 34 0.30 8.26 3.43
CA ALA A 34 1.21 9.39 3.54
C ALA A 34 2.47 9.19 2.69
N ASP A 35 3.10 8.01 2.76
CA ASP A 35 4.31 7.68 2.01
C ASP A 35 4.12 7.69 0.48
N THR A 36 2.91 7.36 0.02
CA THR A 36 2.54 7.37 -1.40
C THR A 36 1.93 8.70 -1.86
N ASN A 37 1.87 9.71 -0.99
CA ASN A 37 1.20 10.98 -1.20
C ASN A 37 -0.27 10.81 -1.69
N MET A 38 -0.94 9.81 -1.15
CA MET A 38 -2.34 9.51 -1.40
C MET A 38 -3.20 9.93 -0.21
N SER A 39 -4.45 10.30 -0.47
CA SER A 39 -5.42 10.39 0.61
C SER A 39 -5.70 9.00 1.18
N LYS A 40 -6.12 8.93 2.45
CA LYS A 40 -6.58 7.67 3.05
C LYS A 40 -7.65 7.01 2.18
N SER A 41 -8.68 7.77 1.77
CA SER A 41 -9.76 7.25 0.92
C SER A 41 -9.26 6.74 -0.44
N GLY A 42 -8.26 7.39 -1.03
CA GLY A 42 -7.61 6.95 -2.26
C GLY A 42 -6.91 5.61 -2.09
N LEU A 43 -6.16 5.42 -1.00
CA LEU A 43 -5.52 4.13 -0.72
C LEU A 43 -6.57 3.03 -0.45
N TYR A 44 -7.62 3.34 0.32
CA TYR A 44 -8.73 2.42 0.59
C TYR A 44 -9.56 2.06 -0.66
N ALA A 45 -9.44 2.82 -1.76
CA ALA A 45 -10.00 2.43 -3.04
C ALA A 45 -9.27 1.22 -3.67
N HIS A 46 -7.99 1.04 -3.36
CA HIS A 46 -7.14 -0.05 -3.86
C HIS A 46 -7.00 -1.23 -2.89
N PHE A 47 -6.93 -0.95 -1.59
CA PHE A 47 -6.77 -1.97 -0.54
C PHE A 47 -7.74 -1.75 0.61
N LYS A 48 -8.65 -2.70 0.83
CA LYS A 48 -9.71 -2.58 1.86
C LYS A 48 -9.21 -2.85 3.27
N SER A 49 -8.11 -3.59 3.41
CA SER A 49 -7.53 -3.93 4.70
C SER A 49 -6.01 -4.10 4.58
N LYS A 50 -5.34 -4.18 5.72
CA LYS A 50 -3.89 -4.42 5.80
C LYS A 50 -3.55 -5.82 5.31
N GLU A 51 -4.42 -6.79 5.58
CA GLU A 51 -4.30 -8.19 5.16
C GLU A 51 -4.36 -8.29 3.63
N ALA A 52 -5.34 -7.61 3.00
CA ALA A 52 -5.45 -7.59 1.54
C ALA A 52 -4.23 -6.93 0.86
N LEU A 53 -3.56 -5.98 1.54
CA LEU A 53 -2.28 -5.44 1.08
C LEU A 53 -1.16 -6.47 1.26
N GLN A 54 -1.11 -7.16 2.40
CA GLN A 54 -0.10 -8.18 2.69
C GLN A 54 -0.14 -9.31 1.67
N GLU A 55 -1.33 -9.82 1.36
CA GLU A 55 -1.55 -10.85 0.33
C GLU A 55 -1.10 -10.42 -1.07
N ALA A 56 -1.11 -9.11 -1.36
CA ALA A 56 -0.67 -8.58 -2.65
C ALA A 56 0.83 -8.27 -2.70
N VAL A 57 1.50 -8.21 -1.55
CA VAL A 57 2.93 -7.93 -1.41
C VAL A 57 3.76 -9.21 -1.36
N LEU A 58 3.22 -10.27 -0.76
CA LEU A 58 3.82 -11.62 -0.72
C LEU A 58 3.59 -12.38 -2.03
#